data_AF-A0A7C2R2D6-F1
#
_entry.id   AF-A0A7C2R2D6-F1
#
_cell.length_a   1.000
_cell.length_b   1.000
_cell.length_c   1.000
_cell.angle_alpha   90.00
_cell.angle_beta   90.00
_cell.angle_gamma   90.00
#
_symmetry.space_group_name_H-M   'P 1'
#
loop_
_entity.id
_entity.type
_entity.pdbx_description
1 polymer ?
#
loop_
_entity_poly.entity_id
_entity_poly.type
_entity_poly.pdbx_seq_one_letter_code
_entity_poly.pdbx_strand_id
1 'polypeptide(L)'
;MSSDRRGRSASPRAPLPVFLHPGDRCAEVARWVAALGGAARAGLQKCLFVARSRTTVVLVRDRACPLAEELRRRGWQEPREPDA
;
A
#
# COMPACT_ATOMS: atom_id res chain seq x y z
N MET A 1 39.60 -6.92 -20.35
CA MET A 1 39.37 -5.98 -19.23
C MET A 1 37.87 -5.87 -19.03
N SER A 2 37.30 -6.72 -18.17
CA SER A 2 35.87 -6.72 -17.84
C SER A 2 35.69 -5.99 -16.52
N SER A 3 34.95 -4.88 -16.52
CA SER A 3 34.50 -4.23 -15.29
C SER A 3 32.97 -4.22 -15.30
N ASP A 4 32.42 -5.27 -14.70
CA ASP A 4 31.03 -5.36 -14.29
C ASP A 4 30.64 -4.12 -13.45
N ARG A 5 29.86 -3.20 -14.04
CA ARG A 5 29.11 -2.20 -13.28
C ARG A 5 27.80 -2.81 -12.80
N ARG A 6 27.84 -3.61 -11.73
CA ARG A 6 26.66 -3.96 -10.93
C ARG A 6 26.89 -3.59 -9.48
N GLY A 7 26.35 -2.44 -9.11
CA GLY A 7 26.34 -1.94 -7.74
C GLY A 7 25.21 -0.94 -7.54
N ARG A 8 23.97 -1.30 -7.93
CA ARG A 8 22.80 -0.60 -7.37
C ARG A 8 22.61 -1.14 -5.96
N SER A 9 23.30 -0.53 -5.01
CA SER A 9 22.94 -0.60 -3.60
C SER A 9 21.50 -0.12 -3.48
N ALA A 10 20.57 -1.06 -3.34
CA ALA A 10 19.19 -0.75 -3.02
C ALA A 10 19.21 -0.12 -1.62
N SER A 11 19.07 1.21 -1.54
CA SER A 11 18.79 1.88 -0.28
C SER A 11 17.65 1.14 0.43
N PRO A 12 17.72 0.93 1.76
CA PRO A 12 16.59 0.38 2.50
C PRO A 12 15.43 1.35 2.29
N ARG A 13 14.49 0.96 1.40
CA ARG A 13 13.33 1.77 1.11
C ARG A 13 12.58 1.88 2.43
N ALA A 14 12.29 3.12 2.84
CA ALA A 14 11.46 3.39 4.00
C ALA A 14 10.22 2.47 3.97
N PRO A 15 9.77 1.96 5.13
CA PRO A 15 8.61 1.07 5.18
C PRO A 15 7.42 1.74 4.49
N LEU A 16 6.80 1.03 3.54
CA LEU A 16 5.62 1.53 2.84
C LEU A 16 4.45 1.63 3.83
N PRO A 17 3.65 2.72 3.80
CA PRO A 17 2.47 2.82 4.64
C PRO A 17 1.45 1.71 4.34
N VAL A 18 0.88 1.16 5.41
CA VAL A 18 -0.05 0.02 5.37
C VAL A 18 -1.40 0.46 5.94
N PHE A 19 -2.48 0.00 5.32
CA PHE A 19 -3.85 0.17 5.79
C PHE A 19 -4.55 -1.19 5.91
N LEU A 20 -5.33 -1.38 6.96
CA LEU A 20 -6.01 -2.62 7.29
C LEU A 20 -7.52 -2.42 7.43
N HIS A 21 -8.29 -3.40 6.97
CA HIS A 21 -9.73 -3.48 7.21
C HIS A 21 -10.22 -4.93 7.28
N PRO A 22 -11.13 -5.28 8.21
CA PRO A 22 -11.73 -6.61 8.26
C PRO A 22 -12.68 -6.88 7.09
N GLY A 23 -12.76 -8.13 6.66
CA GLY A 23 -13.57 -8.58 5.52
C GLY A 23 -12.83 -8.51 4.19
N ASP A 24 -13.49 -9.01 3.14
CA ASP A 24 -12.96 -8.97 1.78
C ASP A 24 -13.41 -7.67 1.08
N ARG A 25 -12.53 -6.66 1.10
CA ARG A 25 -12.76 -5.34 0.51
C ARG A 25 -11.92 -5.11 -0.75
N CYS A 26 -11.24 -6.13 -1.27
CA CYS A 26 -10.35 -5.99 -2.44
C CYS A 26 -11.07 -5.42 -3.66
N ALA A 27 -12.31 -5.87 -3.92
CA ALA A 27 -13.12 -5.34 -5.01
C ALA A 27 -13.47 -3.85 -4.82
N GLU A 28 -13.68 -3.40 -3.57
CA GLU A 28 -13.96 -1.98 -3.29
C GLU A 28 -12.72 -1.11 -3.52
N VAL A 29 -11.56 -1.57 -3.04
CA VAL A 29 -10.27 -0.90 -3.28
C VAL A 29 -10.02 -0.76 -4.79
N ALA A 30 -10.30 -1.80 -5.58
CA ALA A 30 -10.17 -1.74 -7.03
C ALA A 30 -11.07 -0.67 -7.65
N ARG A 31 -12.32 -0.51 -7.18
CA ARG A 31 -13.23 0.56 -7.63
C ARG A 31 -12.70 1.95 -7.31
N TRP A 32 -12.17 2.15 -6.10
CA TRP A 32 -11.59 3.44 -5.70
C TRP A 32 -10.34 3.78 -6.51
N VAL A 33 -9.48 2.79 -6.76
CA VAL A 33 -8.30 2.97 -7.61
C VAL A 33 -8.68 3.34 -9.03
N ALA A 34 -9.70 2.70 -9.60
CA ALA A 34 -10.22 3.06 -10.92
C ALA A 34 -10.74 4.51 -10.95
N ALA A 35 -11.52 4.91 -9.94
CA ALA A 35 -12.03 6.28 -9.82
C ALA A 35 -10.92 7.34 -9.67
N LEU A 36 -9.77 6.96 -9.10
CA LEU A 36 -8.59 7.82 -8.95
C LEU A 36 -7.68 7.85 -10.19
N GLY A 37 -8.06 7.19 -11.29
CA GLY A 37 -7.29 7.16 -12.53
C GLY A 37 -6.20 6.07 -12.55
N GLY A 38 -6.40 4.97 -11.84
CA GLY A 38 -5.56 3.78 -11.86
C GLY A 38 -4.48 3.74 -10.77
N ALA A 39 -3.82 2.58 -10.64
CA ALA A 39 -2.94 2.27 -9.51
C ALA A 39 -1.79 3.29 -9.35
N ALA A 40 -1.14 3.68 -10.45
CA ALA A 40 -0.03 4.63 -10.41
C ALA A 40 -0.45 6.01 -9.88
N ARG A 41 -1.61 6.50 -10.27
CA ARG A 41 -2.15 7.81 -9.86
C ARG A 41 -2.75 7.77 -8.46
N ALA A 42 -3.43 6.67 -8.11
CA ALA A 42 -3.96 6.44 -6.78
C ALA A 42 -2.85 6.26 -5.72
N GLY A 43 -1.64 5.88 -6.14
CA GLY A 43 -0.53 5.54 -5.25
C GLY A 43 -0.64 4.14 -4.67
N LEU A 44 -1.40 3.23 -5.28
CA LEU A 44 -1.49 1.83 -4.87
C LEU A 44 -0.18 1.11 -5.18
N GLN A 45 0.38 0.39 -4.20
CA GLN A 45 1.51 -0.53 -4.40
C GLN A 45 1.06 -1.99 -4.39
N LYS A 46 0.23 -2.37 -3.40
CA LYS A 46 -0.28 -3.74 -3.28
C LYS A 46 -1.62 -3.75 -2.55
N CYS A 47 -2.53 -4.63 -2.95
CA CYS A 47 -3.76 -4.94 -2.23
C CYS A 47 -3.85 -6.46 -2.09
N LEU A 48 -4.08 -6.95 -0.88
CA LEU A 48 -4.20 -8.38 -0.62
C LEU A 48 -5.27 -8.65 0.43
N PHE A 49 -5.98 -9.76 0.28
CA PHE A 49 -6.85 -10.30 1.33
C PHE A 49 -6.13 -11.45 2.03
N VAL A 50 -5.95 -11.34 3.34
CA VAL A 50 -5.33 -12.36 4.19
C VAL A 50 -6.44 -13.21 4.78
N ALA A 51 -6.66 -14.40 4.20
CA ALA A 51 -7.76 -15.28 4.57
C ALA A 51 -7.73 -15.70 6.06
N ARG A 52 -6.54 -15.97 6.62
CA ARG A 52 -6.37 -16.39 8.02
C ARG A 52 -6.90 -15.38 9.03
N SER A 53 -6.67 -14.08 8.80
CA SER A 53 -7.15 -13.00 9.68
C SER A 53 -8.42 -12.34 9.15
N ARG A 54 -8.92 -12.75 7.97
CA ARG A 54 -10.01 -12.12 7.24
C ARG A 54 -9.80 -10.60 7.13
N THR A 55 -8.60 -10.18 6.77
CA THR A 55 -8.21 -8.77 6.71
C THR A 55 -7.75 -8.42 5.30
N THR A 56 -8.28 -7.34 4.73
CA THR A 56 -7.68 -6.70 3.56
C THR A 56 -6.55 -5.78 4.01
N VAL A 57 -5.39 -5.93 3.38
CA VAL A 57 -4.19 -5.13 3.58
C VAL A 57 -3.92 -4.34 2.30
N VAL A 58 -3.79 -3.03 2.43
CA VAL A 58 -3.44 -2.13 1.31
C VAL A 58 -2.12 -1.44 1.62
N LEU A 59 -1.17 -1.56 0.71
CA LEU A 59 0.10 -0.83 0.73
C LEU A 59 0.01 0.30 -0.27
N VAL A 60 0.33 1.51 0.19
CA VAL A 60 0.36 2.72 -0.63
C VAL A 60 1.78 3.25 -0.76
N ARG A 61 2.00 4.13 -1.73
CA ARG A 61 3.31 4.72 -2.00
C ARG A 61 3.79 5.62 -0.86
N ASP A 62 2.89 6.44 -0.34
CA ASP A 62 3.15 7.44 0.69
C ASP A 62 1.85 7.77 1.43
N ARG A 63 1.95 8.38 2.62
CA ARG A 63 0.79 8.70 3.47
C ARG A 63 -0.10 9.81 2.90
N ALA A 64 0.37 10.59 1.93
CA ALA A 64 -0.37 11.71 1.35
C ALA A 64 -0.97 11.37 -0.02
N CYS A 65 -0.89 10.12 -0.47
CA CYS A 65 -1.38 9.75 -1.77
C CYS A 65 -2.93 9.69 -1.79
N PRO A 66 -3.56 9.86 -2.97
CA PRO A 66 -5.03 9.95 -3.05
C PRO A 66 -5.76 8.72 -2.47
N LEU A 67 -5.20 7.52 -2.67
CA LEU A 67 -5.78 6.31 -2.09
C LEU A 67 -5.66 6.30 -0.55
N ALA A 68 -4.55 6.76 0.02
CA ALA A 68 -4.38 6.82 1.48
C ALA A 68 -5.44 7.73 2.12
N GLU A 69 -5.70 8.89 1.51
CA GLU A 69 -6.74 9.82 1.95
C GLU A 69 -8.14 9.23 1.85
N GLU A 70 -8.45 8.51 0.76
CA GLU A 70 -9.72 7.79 0.63
C GLU A 70 -9.87 6.72 1.72
N LEU A 71 -8.85 5.90 1.96
CA LEU A 71 -8.88 4.84 2.97
C LEU A 71 -9.10 5.41 4.38
N ARG A 72 -8.44 6.53 4.73
CA ARG A 72 -8.68 7.23 6.00
C ARG A 72 -10.11 7.73 6.14
N ARG A 73 -10.66 8.35 5.09
CA ARG A 73 -12.07 8.82 5.08
C ARG A 73 -13.06 7.67 5.27
N ARG A 74 -12.68 6.45 4.86
CA ARG A 74 -13.46 5.22 5.04
C ARG A 74 -13.22 4.54 6.40
N GLY A 75 -12.39 5.13 7.27
CA GLY A 75 -12.10 4.60 8.61
C GLY A 75 -11.17 3.39 8.61
N TRP A 76 -10.37 3.18 7.57
CA TRP A 76 -9.36 2.12 7.56
C TRP A 76 -8.26 2.43 8.58
N GLN A 77 -7.73 1.38 9.20
CA GLN A 77 -6.74 1.52 10.25
C GLN A 77 -5.33 1.53 9.65
N GLU A 78 -4.52 2.52 10.00
CA GLU A 78 -3.08 2.45 9.84
C GLU A 78 -2.51 1.70 11.06
N PRO A 79 -1.73 0.62 10.87
CA PRO A 79 -0.94 0.06 11.97
C PRO A 79 -0.10 1.18 12.55
N ARG A 80 -0.26 1.43 13.84
CA ARG A 80 0.75 2.21 14.56
C ARG A 80 2.03 1.39 14.50
N GLU A 81 3.16 2.03 14.20
CA GLU A 81 4.44 1.37 14.43
C GLU A 81 4.39 0.84 15.88
N PRO A 82 4.68 -0.45 16.13
CA PRO A 82 4.83 -0.90 17.49
C PRO A 82 5.87 0.03 18.11
N ASP A 83 5.49 0.72 19.19
CA ASP A 83 6.37 1.65 19.90
C ASP A 83 7.72 0.95 20.07
N ALA A 84 8.74 1.47 19.37
CA ALA A 84 10.10 0.96 19.44
C ALA A 84 10.76 1.41 20.74
#